data_AF-A0A7J9HUJ6-F1
#
_entry.id   AF-A0A7J9HUJ6-F1
#
_cell.length_a   1.000
_cell.length_b   1.000
_cell.length_c   1.000
_cell.angle_alpha   90.00
_cell.angle_beta   90.00
_cell.angle_gamma   90.00
#
_symmetry.space_group_name_H-M   'P 1'
#
loop_
_entity.id
_entity.type
_entity.pdbx_description
1 polymer ?
#
loop_
_entity_poly.entity_id
_entity_poly.type
_entity_poly.pdbx_seq_one_letter_code
_entity_poly.pdbx_strand_id
1 'polypeptide(L)'
;MFGSQEKRGLFSYFMSSMEENHLVVIVDDEIGKDYPKDEVVTFAQLAKRSLNLDERYRPTMKEVAVELERLRTRQGDCIPIDQLKQYE
;
A
#
# COMPACT_ATOMS: atom_id res chain seq x y z
N MET A 1 -11.94 -26.77 0.31
CA MET A 1 -10.56 -27.21 0.57
C MET A 1 -9.71 -25.95 0.70
N PHE A 2 -9.67 -25.35 1.89
CA PHE A 2 -8.76 -24.25 2.20
C PHE A 2 -7.43 -24.88 2.59
N GLY A 3 -6.47 -24.87 1.65
CA GLY A 3 -5.14 -25.41 1.88
C GLY A 3 -4.48 -24.73 3.08
N SER A 4 -4.28 -25.52 4.13
CA SER A 4 -3.12 -25.56 5.03
C SER A 4 -2.35 -24.25 5.27
N GLN A 5 -2.39 -23.83 6.53
CA GLN A 5 -1.75 -22.68 7.18
C GLN A 5 -0.20 -22.58 7.10
N GLU A 6 0.44 -22.90 5.97
CA GLU A 6 1.91 -22.98 5.90
C GLU A 6 2.55 -22.13 4.80
N LYS A 7 1.83 -21.11 4.32
CA LYS A 7 2.42 -19.92 3.69
C LYS A 7 1.61 -18.70 4.11
N ARG A 8 1.97 -18.05 5.23
CA ARG A 8 1.54 -16.65 5.44
C ARG A 8 2.25 -15.80 4.40
N GLY A 9 1.79 -15.83 3.16
CA GLY A 9 2.30 -14.98 2.09
C GLY A 9 2.10 -13.51 2.47
N LEU A 10 2.93 -12.62 1.93
CA LEU A 10 2.86 -11.17 2.18
C LEU A 10 1.43 -10.63 2.01
N PHE A 11 0.70 -11.15 1.02
CA PHE A 11 -0.71 -10.89 0.83
C PHE A 11 -1.55 -11.13 2.08
N SER A 12 -1.53 -12.37 2.61
CA SER A 12 -2.32 -12.76 3.77
C SER A 12 -1.90 -12.01 5.04
N TYR A 13 -0.60 -11.78 5.20
CA TYR A 13 -0.06 -11.03 6.33
C TYR A 13 -0.50 -9.57 6.31
N PHE A 14 -0.42 -8.93 5.14
CA PHE A 14 -0.92 -7.57 4.93
C PHE A 14 -2.42 -7.47 5.20
N MET A 15 -3.23 -8.38 4.65
CA MET A 15 -4.68 -8.37 4.83
C MET A 15 -5.10 -8.54 6.28
N SER A 16 -4.54 -9.53 7.00
CA SER A 16 -4.81 -9.70 8.43
C SER A 16 -4.37 -8.49 9.26
N SER A 17 -3.19 -7.93 8.97
CA SER A 17 -2.71 -6.72 9.66
C SER A 17 -3.63 -5.51 9.42
N MET A 18 -4.21 -5.39 8.22
CA MET A 18 -5.19 -4.35 7.90
C MET A 18 -6.56 -4.57 8.55
N GLU A 19 -6.96 -5.81 8.83
CA GLU A 19 -8.20 -6.14 9.53
C GLU A 19 -8.08 -5.91 11.04
N GLU A 20 -6.90 -6.23 11.59
CA GLU A 20 -6.57 -6.04 13.01
C GLU A 20 -6.13 -4.60 13.36
N ASN A 21 -6.09 -3.69 12.38
CA ASN A 21 -5.56 -2.32 12.51
C ASN A 21 -4.09 -2.28 13.00
N HIS A 22 -3.32 -3.31 12.68
CA HIS A 22 -1.90 -3.46 13.03
C HIS A 22 -0.96 -2.97 11.92
N LEU A 23 -1.32 -1.87 11.24
CA LEU A 23 -0.51 -1.33 10.14
C LEU A 23 0.92 -0.98 10.59
N VAL A 24 1.09 -0.47 11.80
CA VAL A 24 2.40 -0.09 12.36
C VAL A 24 3.41 -1.24 12.34
N VAL A 25 2.95 -2.50 12.40
CA VAL A 25 3.81 -3.70 12.45
C VAL A 25 4.33 -4.09 11.06
N ILE A 26 3.70 -3.60 10.00
CA ILE A 26 4.05 -3.94 8.60
C ILE A 26 4.72 -2.78 7.86
N VAL A 27 4.77 -1.61 8.49
CA VAL A 27 5.52 -0.46 7.99
C VAL A 27 7.01 -0.78 8.10
N ASP A 28 7.76 -0.49 7.05
CA ASP A 28 9.20 -0.72 7.00
C ASP A 28 9.93 0.18 8.01
N ASP A 29 10.85 -0.39 8.79
CA ASP A 29 11.64 0.37 9.77
C ASP A 29 12.51 1.46 9.10
N GLU A 30 12.83 1.33 7.81
CA GLU A 30 13.59 2.32 7.04
C GLU A 30 12.89 3.68 6.93
N ILE A 31 11.54 3.74 7.07
CA ILE A 31 10.83 5.03 7.05
C ILE A 31 10.92 5.78 8.40
N GLY A 32 11.55 5.17 9.40
CA GLY A 32 11.72 5.74 10.73
C GLY A 32 10.45 5.76 11.57
N LYS A 33 10.53 6.34 12.78
CA LYS A 33 9.40 6.38 13.74
C LYS A 33 8.46 7.57 13.55
N ASP A 34 8.91 8.60 12.82
CA ASP A 34 8.20 9.86 12.60
C ASP A 34 7.70 9.97 11.14
N TYR A 35 7.06 8.91 10.65
CA TYR A 35 6.44 8.92 9.33
C TYR A 35 5.05 9.58 9.35
N PRO A 36 4.57 10.12 8.22
CA PRO A 36 3.22 10.68 8.12
C PRO A 36 2.17 9.56 8.19
N LYS A 37 1.69 9.28 9.41
CA LYS A 37 0.76 8.16 9.69
C LYS A 37 -0.49 8.18 8.80
N ASP A 38 -1.06 9.35 8.56
CA ASP A 38 -2.27 9.49 7.73
C ASP A 38 -2.02 9.12 6.26
N GLU A 39 -0.85 9.44 5.73
CA GLU A 39 -0.46 9.09 4.36
C GLU A 39 -0.21 7.60 4.23
N VAL A 40 0.47 7.01 5.21
CA VAL A 40 0.72 5.57 5.27
C VAL A 40 -0.60 4.79 5.41
N VAL A 41 -1.54 5.26 6.22
CA VAL A 41 -2.89 4.68 6.31
C VAL A 41 -3.62 4.80 4.97
N THR A 42 -3.55 5.95 4.31
CA THR A 42 -4.21 6.15 3.01
C THR A 42 -3.61 5.25 1.93
N PHE A 43 -2.28 5.12 1.89
CA PHE A 43 -1.58 4.22 0.98
C PHE A 43 -1.94 2.76 1.24
N ALA A 44 -2.00 2.35 2.51
CA ALA A 44 -2.38 0.99 2.88
C ALA A 44 -3.85 0.68 2.52
N GLN A 45 -4.75 1.65 2.63
CA GLN A 45 -6.14 1.50 2.16
C GLN A 45 -6.22 1.35 0.64
N LEU A 46 -5.37 2.05 -0.12
CA LEU A 46 -5.25 1.85 -1.57
C LEU A 46 -4.73 0.43 -1.86
N ALA A 47 -3.64 0.01 -1.23
CA ALA A 47 -3.09 -1.34 -1.38
C ALA A 47 -4.10 -2.44 -1.04
N LYS A 48 -4.89 -2.29 0.03
CA LYS A 48 -5.98 -3.21 0.40
C LYS A 48 -7.02 -3.36 -0.69
N ARG A 49 -7.42 -2.26 -1.33
CA ARG A 49 -8.37 -2.30 -2.46
C ARG A 49 -7.73 -2.93 -3.70
N SER A 50 -6.48 -2.59 -4.01
CA SER A 50 -5.73 -3.15 -5.15
C SER A 50 -5.49 -4.66 -5.04
N LEU A 51 -5.37 -5.15 -3.80
CA LEU A 51 -5.18 -6.56 -3.47
C LEU A 51 -6.52 -7.28 -3.18
N ASN A 52 -7.67 -6.72 -3.52
CA ASN A 52 -8.93 -7.44 -3.31
C ASN A 52 -8.98 -8.72 -4.18
N LEU A 53 -9.40 -9.85 -3.58
CA LEU A 53 -9.57 -11.12 -4.31
C LEU A 53 -10.71 -11.07 -5.31
N ASP A 54 -11.72 -10.24 -5.06
CA ASP A 54 -12.79 -9.99 -6.02
C ASP A 54 -12.41 -8.81 -6.91
N GLU A 55 -12.26 -9.12 -8.20
CA GLU A 55 -11.80 -8.21 -9.24
C GLU A 55 -12.73 -7.01 -9.43
N ARG A 56 -14.01 -7.15 -9.10
CA ARG A 56 -15.00 -6.07 -9.23
C ARG A 56 -14.75 -4.92 -8.25
N TYR A 57 -14.05 -5.22 -7.16
CA TYR A 57 -13.67 -4.23 -6.15
C TYR A 57 -12.21 -3.78 -6.30
N ARG A 58 -11.44 -4.38 -7.22
CA ARG A 58 -10.10 -3.90 -7.52
C ARG A 58 -10.19 -2.60 -8.34
N PRO A 59 -9.51 -1.53 -7.91
CA PRO A 59 -9.39 -0.34 -8.72
C PRO A 59 -8.62 -0.65 -10.01
N THR A 60 -8.98 0.05 -11.07
CA THR A 60 -8.21 0.08 -12.31
C THR A 60 -6.86 0.75 -12.08
N MET A 61 -5.84 0.42 -12.88
CA MET A 61 -4.55 1.10 -12.79
C MET A 61 -4.64 2.62 -13.01
N LYS A 62 -5.64 3.08 -13.76
CA LYS A 62 -5.92 4.51 -13.91
C LYS A 62 -6.34 5.14 -12.60
N GLU A 63 -7.26 4.51 -11.86
CA GLU A 63 -7.69 4.98 -10.54
C GLU A 63 -6.55 4.93 -9.52
N VAL A 64 -5.76 3.84 -9.53
CA VAL A 64 -4.56 3.72 -8.68
C VAL A 64 -3.58 4.87 -8.97
N ALA A 65 -3.30 5.18 -10.24
CA ALA A 65 -2.39 6.26 -10.60
C ALA A 65 -2.88 7.63 -10.11
N VAL A 66 -4.19 7.92 -10.28
CA VAL A 66 -4.81 9.16 -9.79
C VAL A 66 -4.70 9.28 -8.28
N GLU A 67 -4.96 8.19 -7.54
CA GLU A 67 -4.86 8.20 -6.09
C GLU A 67 -3.43 8.37 -5.58
N LEU A 68 -2.45 7.73 -6.24
CA LEU A 68 -1.03 7.90 -5.92
C LEU A 68 -0.54 9.31 -6.22
N GLU A 69 -0.98 9.93 -7.32
CA GLU A 69 -0.67 11.33 -7.63
C GLU A 69 -1.24 12.28 -6.57
N ARG A 70 -2.45 12.01 -6.09
CA ARG A 70 -3.07 12.77 -5.00
C ARG A 70 -2.31 12.61 -3.68
N LEU A 71 -1.76 11.43 -3.40
CA LEU A 71 -0.89 11.21 -2.24
C LEU A 71 0.42 11.98 -2.37
N ARG A 72 1.05 11.92 -3.54
CA ARG A 72 2.28 12.66 -3.84
C ARG A 72 2.10 14.16 -3.72
N THR A 73 0.97 14.72 -4.17
CA THR A 73 0.70 16.18 -4.19
C THR A 73 0.20 16.74 -2.85
N ARG A 74 -0.22 15.87 -1.91
CA ARG A 74 -0.49 16.28 -0.51
C ARG A 74 0.78 16.70 0.21
N GLN A 75 1.89 16.05 -0.14
CA GLN A 75 3.22 16.53 0.15
C GLN A 75 3.54 17.57 -0.93
N GLY A 76 3.99 18.77 -0.58
CA GLY A 76 4.26 19.84 -1.56
C GLY A 76 5.38 19.56 -2.56
N ASP A 77 5.87 18.32 -2.66
CA ASP A 77 7.09 17.95 -3.35
C ASP A 77 6.79 16.97 -4.50
N CYS A 78 6.63 17.54 -5.69
CA CYS A 78 6.63 16.78 -6.93
C CYS A 78 8.01 16.15 -7.14
N ILE A 79 8.20 14.86 -6.84
CA ILE A 79 9.32 14.10 -7.42
C ILE A 79 8.95 13.78 -8.88
N PRO A 80 9.69 14.30 -9.88
CA PRO A 80 9.44 13.99 -11.28
C PRO A 80 9.60 12.49 -11.53
N ILE A 81 8.66 11.89 -12.27
CA ILE A 81 8.67 10.44 -12.59
C ILE A 81 9.96 10.05 -13.33
N ASP A 82 10.61 11.03 -13.99
CA ASP A 82 11.91 10.85 -14.65
C ASP A 82 13.05 10.45 -13.69
N GLN A 83 12.92 10.70 -12.38
CA GLN A 83 13.93 10.29 -11.40
C GLN A 83 13.78 8.83 -10.92
N LEU A 84 12.65 8.17 -11.20
CA LEU A 84 12.47 6.74 -10.88
C LEU A 84 13.22 5.81 -11.84
N LYS A 85 13.78 6.33 -12.94
CA LYS A 85 14.66 5.59 -13.85
C LYS A 85 16.03 5.26 -13.25
N GLN A 86 16.35 5.80 -12.06
CA GLN A 86 17.61 5.49 -11.38
C GLN A 86 17.55 4.17 -10.57
N TYR A 87 16.39 3.51 -10.54
CA TYR A 87 16.18 2.22 -9.85
C TYR A 87 16.01 1.03 -10.81
N GLU A 88 16.34 1.20 -12.10
CA GLU A 88 16.45 0.11 -13.10
C GLU A 88 17.91 -0.26 -13.38
#